data_AF-A0A1V4JP10-F1
#
_entry.id   AF-A0A1V4JP10-F1
#
_cell.length_a   1.000
_cell.length_b   1.000
_cell.length_c   1.000
_cell.angle_alpha   90.00
_cell.angle_beta   90.00
_cell.angle_gamma   90.00
#
_symmetry.space_group_name_H-M   'P 1'
#
loop_
_entity.id
_entity.type
_entity.pdbx_description
1 polymer ?
#
loop_
_entity_poly.entity_id
_entity_poly.type
_entity_poly.pdbx_seq_one_letter_code
_entity_poly.pdbx_strand_id
1 'polypeptide(L)'
;MEAVRWLLAAAGVEFEEIFLETKEQYEKLIKDGVLMFQQVPLVEIDGMKMVQTRAILSYIAGKYNLYGNDLKERALIDMYVEGITDMMQTILMFPFSPPEAKEKNLDSVKERATNRYFPVFEKAFKIRMSNVPTIKKFLQPGSPRKPPPDECYIETVQKILKI
;
A
#
# COMPACT_ATOMS: atom_id res chain seq x y z
N MET A 1 0.87 12.69 -6.13
CA MET A 1 0.99 11.96 -4.85
C MET A 1 1.34 10.51 -5.15
N GLU A 2 2.27 9.91 -4.40
CA GLU A 2 2.93 8.65 -4.80
C GLU A 2 2.00 7.46 -5.03
N ALA A 3 0.97 7.27 -4.18
CA ALA A 3 0.04 6.15 -4.33
C ALA A 3 -0.74 6.18 -5.67
N VAL A 4 -0.97 7.37 -6.25
CA VAL A 4 -1.61 7.50 -7.57
C VAL A 4 -0.70 6.94 -8.67
N ARG A 5 0.61 7.25 -8.61
CA ARG A 5 1.60 6.73 -9.55
C ARG A 5 1.67 5.21 -9.48
N TRP A 6 1.72 4.66 -8.26
CA TRP A 6 1.75 3.21 -8.05
C TRP A 6 0.51 2.52 -8.61
N LEU A 7 -0.68 3.09 -8.40
CA LEU A 7 -1.91 2.49 -8.89
C LEU A 7 -2.02 2.55 -10.42
N LEU A 8 -1.64 3.65 -11.05
CA LEU A 8 -1.59 3.77 -12.52
C LEU A 8 -0.58 2.79 -13.12
N ALA A 9 0.64 2.73 -12.54
CA ALA A 9 1.67 1.79 -12.97
C ALA A 9 1.22 0.32 -12.81
N ALA A 10 0.59 -0.02 -11.69
CA ALA A 10 0.04 -1.36 -11.47
C ALA A 10 -1.10 -1.72 -12.45
N ALA A 11 -1.85 -0.71 -12.90
CA ALA A 11 -2.85 -0.86 -13.95
C ALA A 11 -2.27 -0.88 -15.38
N GLY A 12 -0.95 -0.70 -15.54
CA GLY A 12 -0.29 -0.63 -16.85
C GLY A 12 -0.64 0.65 -17.63
N VAL A 13 -0.94 1.74 -16.94
CA VAL A 13 -1.33 3.02 -17.53
C VAL A 13 -0.15 3.97 -17.53
N GLU A 14 0.27 4.38 -18.72
CA GLU A 14 1.22 5.47 -18.90
C GLU A 14 0.60 6.80 -18.47
N PHE A 15 1.40 7.66 -17.85
CA PHE A 15 0.96 8.99 -17.40
C PHE A 15 2.08 10.02 -17.56
N GLU A 16 1.67 11.27 -17.69
CA GLU A 16 2.57 12.42 -17.69
C GLU A 16 2.52 13.14 -16.34
N GLU A 17 3.60 13.85 -16.00
CA GLU A 17 3.71 14.60 -14.76
C GLU A 17 4.04 16.07 -15.04
N ILE A 18 3.25 16.95 -14.44
CA ILE A 18 3.51 18.39 -14.43
C ILE A 18 3.88 18.76 -12.99
N PHE A 19 5.16 19.10 -12.78
CA PHE A 19 5.65 19.50 -11.48
C PHE A 19 5.38 20.97 -11.19
N LEU A 20 5.02 21.27 -9.95
CA LEU A 20 4.97 22.62 -9.42
C LEU A 20 6.34 22.94 -8.80
N GLU A 21 7.07 23.84 -9.43
CA GLU A 21 8.39 24.30 -8.98
C GLU A 21 8.32 25.69 -8.33
N THR A 22 7.29 26.48 -8.65
CA THR A 22 7.13 27.84 -8.12
C THR A 22 5.74 28.10 -7.53
N LYS A 23 5.66 29.11 -6.66
CA LYS A 23 4.40 29.54 -6.04
C LYS A 23 3.42 30.09 -7.08
N GLU A 24 3.93 30.79 -8.09
CA GLU A 24 3.14 31.41 -9.16
C GLU A 24 2.43 30.34 -10.01
N GLN A 25 3.09 29.21 -10.26
CA GLN A 25 2.46 28.06 -10.95
C GLN A 25 1.27 27.51 -10.13
N TYR A 26 1.44 27.38 -8.82
CA TYR A 26 0.37 26.94 -7.92
C TYR A 26 -0.79 27.96 -7.85
N GLU A 27 -0.48 29.25 -7.69
CA GLU A 27 -1.49 30.33 -7.66
C GLU A 27 -2.26 30.43 -8.97
N LYS A 28 -1.59 30.17 -10.10
CA LYS A 28 -2.25 30.08 -11.41
C LYS A 28 -3.30 28.96 -11.43
N LEU A 29 -3.02 27.77 -10.90
CA LEU A 29 -4.01 26.69 -10.82
C LEU A 29 -5.22 27.06 -9.96
N ILE A 30 -5.01 27.79 -8.87
CA ILE A 30 -6.11 28.32 -8.05
C ILE A 30 -6.94 29.32 -8.85
N LYS A 31 -6.28 30.28 -9.50
CA LYS A 31 -6.92 31.33 -10.31
C LYS A 31 -7.70 30.75 -11.50
N ASP A 32 -7.17 29.73 -12.14
CA ASP A 32 -7.80 29.02 -13.26
C ASP A 32 -9.01 28.18 -12.79
N GLY A 33 -9.24 28.06 -11.47
CA GLY A 33 -10.41 27.38 -10.90
C GLY A 33 -10.38 25.85 -11.01
N VAL A 34 -9.23 25.27 -11.38
CA VAL A 34 -9.11 23.81 -11.62
C VAL A 34 -8.93 23.01 -10.33
N LEU A 35 -8.60 23.67 -9.22
CA LEU A 35 -8.47 23.07 -7.90
C LEU A 35 -9.72 23.38 -7.07
N MET A 36 -10.70 22.46 -7.08
CA MET A 36 -11.99 22.65 -6.38
C MET A 36 -11.82 23.05 -4.89
N PHE A 37 -10.83 22.49 -4.21
CA PHE A 37 -10.50 22.81 -2.82
C PHE A 37 -9.18 23.53 -2.65
N GLN A 38 -8.66 24.16 -3.71
CA GLN A 38 -7.38 24.86 -3.71
C GLN A 38 -6.23 23.97 -3.19
N GLN A 39 -6.26 22.68 -3.52
CA GLN A 39 -5.32 21.68 -3.03
C GLN A 39 -4.90 20.76 -4.17
N VAL A 40 -3.64 20.31 -4.10
CA VAL A 40 -3.11 19.20 -4.89
C VAL A 40 -3.16 17.91 -4.04
N PRO A 41 -3.16 16.70 -4.64
CA PRO A 41 -2.97 16.38 -6.06
C PRO A 41 -4.17 16.77 -6.96
N LEU A 42 -3.86 17.15 -8.20
CA LEU A 42 -4.78 17.26 -9.32
C LEU A 42 -4.40 16.18 -10.35
N VAL A 43 -5.40 15.45 -10.86
CA VAL A 43 -5.25 14.50 -11.96
C VAL A 43 -6.26 14.86 -13.04
N GLU A 44 -5.77 15.09 -14.25
CA GLU A 44 -6.60 15.24 -15.44
C GLU A 44 -6.78 13.86 -16.09
N ILE A 45 -8.00 13.31 -16.08
CA ILE A 45 -8.30 11.96 -16.58
C ILE A 45 -9.75 11.91 -17.10
N ASP A 46 -9.96 11.31 -18.28
CA ASP A 46 -11.28 11.16 -18.92
C ASP A 46 -12.07 12.48 -19.03
N GLY A 47 -11.36 13.58 -19.32
CA GLY A 47 -11.95 14.92 -19.40
C GLY A 47 -12.29 15.57 -18.05
N MET A 48 -12.04 14.88 -16.94
CA MET A 48 -12.24 15.41 -15.59
C MET A 48 -10.96 16.00 -15.02
N LYS A 49 -11.12 16.99 -14.14
CA LYS A 49 -10.06 17.56 -13.30
C LYS A 49 -10.29 17.15 -11.86
N MET A 50 -9.71 16.02 -11.47
CA MET A 50 -9.98 15.39 -10.18
C MET A 50 -8.99 15.85 -9.12
N VAL A 51 -9.51 16.35 -8.01
CA VAL A 51 -8.77 16.58 -6.76
C VAL A 51 -9.27 15.61 -5.68
N GLN A 52 -8.65 15.63 -4.50
CA GLN A 52 -8.83 14.65 -3.42
C GLN A 52 -8.27 13.26 -3.78
N THR A 53 -7.13 12.95 -3.17
CA THR A 53 -6.42 11.67 -3.28
C THR A 53 -7.34 10.46 -3.30
N ARG A 54 -8.27 10.39 -2.34
CA ARG A 54 -9.14 9.21 -2.19
C ARG A 54 -10.09 9.06 -3.36
N ALA A 55 -10.66 10.16 -3.86
CA ALA A 55 -11.55 10.15 -5.01
C ALA A 55 -10.81 9.71 -6.29
N ILE A 56 -9.60 10.24 -6.49
CA ILE A 56 -8.72 9.88 -7.61
C ILE A 56 -8.41 8.37 -7.60
N LEU A 57 -7.92 7.84 -6.46
CA LEU A 57 -7.59 6.42 -6.32
C LEU A 57 -8.82 5.53 -6.55
N SER A 58 -9.96 5.93 -6.01
CA SER A 58 -11.22 5.19 -6.16
C SER A 58 -11.66 5.10 -7.61
N TYR A 59 -11.52 6.20 -8.36
CA TYR A 59 -11.87 6.26 -9.77
C TYR A 59 -10.96 5.36 -10.60
N ILE A 60 -9.63 5.48 -10.42
CA ILE A 60 -8.64 4.67 -11.13
C ILE A 60 -8.84 3.19 -10.82
N ALA A 61 -9.00 2.82 -9.54
CA ALA A 61 -9.21 1.43 -9.15
C ALA A 61 -10.49 0.86 -9.78
N GLY A 62 -11.59 1.62 -9.79
CA GLY A 62 -12.84 1.20 -10.43
C GLY A 62 -12.70 1.06 -11.94
N LYS A 63 -12.11 2.06 -12.61
CA LYS A 63 -11.89 2.09 -14.06
C LYS A 63 -11.10 0.87 -14.56
N TYR A 64 -10.10 0.43 -13.80
CA TYR A 64 -9.20 -0.65 -14.21
C TYR A 64 -9.46 -1.98 -13.49
N ASN A 65 -10.66 -2.18 -12.92
CA ASN A 65 -11.09 -3.44 -12.28
C ASN A 65 -10.20 -3.89 -11.11
N LEU A 66 -9.62 -2.95 -10.37
CA LEU A 66 -8.77 -3.18 -9.19
C LEU A 66 -9.53 -2.94 -7.87
N TYR A 67 -10.86 -2.87 -7.90
CA TYR A 67 -11.67 -2.40 -6.78
C TYR A 67 -12.74 -3.38 -6.27
N GLY A 68 -12.50 -4.68 -6.47
CA GLY A 68 -13.42 -5.75 -6.08
C GLY A 68 -14.59 -5.90 -7.05
N ASN A 69 -15.24 -7.06 -7.00
CA ASN A 69 -16.33 -7.40 -7.92
C ASN A 69 -17.73 -7.10 -7.33
N ASP A 70 -17.80 -6.89 -6.02
CA ASP A 70 -19.04 -6.58 -5.31
C ASP A 70 -18.81 -5.58 -4.17
N LEU A 71 -19.92 -5.15 -3.55
CA LEU A 71 -19.91 -4.19 -2.46
C LEU A 71 -19.15 -4.66 -1.22
N LYS A 72 -19.14 -5.97 -0.94
CA LYS A 72 -18.45 -6.53 0.22
C LYS A 72 -16.94 -6.54 0.00
N GLU A 73 -16.50 -6.97 -1.18
CA GLU A 73 -15.09 -6.92 -1.57
C GLU A 73 -14.58 -5.48 -1.58
N ARG A 74 -15.36 -4.56 -2.16
CA ARG A 74 -15.03 -3.13 -2.17
C ARG A 74 -14.91 -2.55 -0.77
N ALA A 75 -15.86 -2.85 0.13
CA ALA A 75 -15.82 -2.39 1.51
C ALA A 75 -14.58 -2.91 2.27
N LEU A 76 -14.16 -4.15 2.02
CA LEU A 76 -12.93 -4.69 2.59
C LEU A 76 -11.68 -3.99 2.05
N ILE A 77 -11.63 -3.72 0.74
CA ILE A 77 -10.55 -2.94 0.11
C ILE A 77 -10.49 -1.55 0.76
N ASP A 78 -11.62 -0.88 0.90
CA ASP A 78 -11.72 0.45 1.50
C ASP A 78 -11.18 0.46 2.93
N MET A 79 -11.60 -0.50 3.75
CA MET A 79 -11.13 -0.61 5.13
C MET A 79 -9.61 -0.81 5.22
N TYR A 80 -9.03 -1.62 4.32
CA TYR A 80 -7.58 -1.83 4.29
C TYR A 80 -6.83 -0.59 3.78
N VAL A 81 -7.32 0.06 2.73
CA VAL A 81 -6.71 1.28 2.17
C VAL A 81 -6.74 2.42 3.18
N GLU A 82 -7.85 2.65 3.86
CA GLU A 82 -7.93 3.66 4.93
C GLU A 82 -6.99 3.32 6.09
N GLY A 83 -6.91 2.04 6.49
CA GLY A 83 -5.97 1.61 7.52
C GLY A 83 -4.50 1.86 7.15
N ILE A 84 -4.12 1.63 5.88
CA ILE A 84 -2.78 1.98 5.38
C ILE A 84 -2.60 3.49 5.34
N THR A 85 -3.63 4.25 4.95
CA THR A 85 -3.58 5.72 4.85
C THR A 85 -3.30 6.36 6.21
N ASP A 86 -3.99 5.91 7.27
CA ASP A 86 -3.76 6.38 8.64
C ASP A 86 -2.32 6.13 9.13
N MET A 87 -1.70 5.04 8.67
CA MET A 87 -0.32 4.69 8.98
C MET A 87 0.66 5.52 8.13
N MET A 88 0.39 5.68 6.83
CA MET A 88 1.26 6.40 5.91
C MET A 88 1.26 7.91 6.18
N GLN A 89 0.19 8.47 6.71
CA GLN A 89 0.11 9.90 7.02
C GLN A 89 1.18 10.33 8.05
N THR A 90 1.48 9.50 9.04
CA THR A 90 2.54 9.83 10.01
C THR A 90 3.93 9.78 9.38
N ILE A 91 4.16 8.85 8.44
CA ILE A 91 5.40 8.73 7.66
C ILE A 91 5.54 9.93 6.71
N LEU A 92 4.46 10.36 6.06
CA LEU A 92 4.45 11.49 5.14
C LEU A 92 4.85 12.81 5.83
N MET A 93 4.44 12.99 7.09
CA MET A 93 4.76 14.18 7.87
C MET A 93 6.15 14.12 8.54
N PHE A 94 6.81 12.96 8.53
CA PHE A 94 8.10 12.76 9.19
C PHE A 94 9.23 13.69 8.68
N PRO A 95 9.42 13.90 7.35
CA PRO A 95 10.45 14.82 6.85
C PRO A 95 10.30 16.26 7.37
N PHE A 96 9.07 16.67 7.64
CA PHE A 96 8.70 18.01 8.11
C PHE A 96 8.68 18.15 9.65
N SER A 97 8.97 17.06 10.38
CA SER A 97 9.02 17.10 11.84
C SER A 97 10.26 17.87 12.36
N PRO A 98 10.13 18.65 13.45
CA PRO A 98 11.28 19.27 14.12
C PRO A 98 12.35 18.25 14.52
N PRO A 99 13.65 18.58 14.49
CA PRO A 99 14.73 17.65 14.83
C PRO A 99 14.53 16.92 16.16
N GLU A 100 14.06 17.63 17.18
CA GLU A 100 13.87 17.13 18.55
C GLU A 100 12.70 16.14 18.65
N ALA A 101 11.76 16.21 17.71
CA ALA A 101 10.59 15.35 17.65
C ALA A 101 10.80 14.12 16.75
N LYS A 102 11.84 14.09 15.90
CA LYS A 102 12.03 13.02 14.90
C LYS A 102 12.17 11.65 15.54
N GLU A 103 13.01 11.49 16.57
CA GLU A 103 13.23 10.20 17.22
C GLU A 103 11.93 9.67 17.85
N LYS A 104 11.25 10.50 18.64
CA LYS A 104 9.95 10.15 19.24
C LYS A 104 8.88 9.82 18.19
N ASN A 105 8.82 10.58 17.11
CA ASN A 105 7.87 10.32 16.02
C ASN A 105 8.18 8.99 15.34
N LEU A 106 9.47 8.69 15.10
CA LEU A 106 9.90 7.44 14.50
C LEU A 106 9.52 6.24 15.37
N ASP A 107 9.71 6.33 16.68
CA ASP A 107 9.33 5.25 17.60
C ASP A 107 7.82 5.06 17.67
N SER A 108 7.05 6.15 17.68
CA SER A 108 5.59 6.07 17.59
C SER A 108 5.10 5.43 16.28
N VAL A 109 5.75 5.75 15.15
CA VAL A 109 5.47 5.12 13.86
C VAL A 109 5.77 3.62 13.92
N LYS A 110 6.94 3.22 14.42
CA LYS A 110 7.32 1.82 14.57
C LYS A 110 6.33 1.06 15.45
N GLU A 111 6.01 1.61 16.62
CA GLU A 111 5.08 0.99 17.57
C GLU A 111 3.70 0.78 16.94
N ARG A 112 3.15 1.81 16.29
CA ARG A 112 1.86 1.69 15.59
C ARG A 112 1.93 0.67 14.46
N ALA A 113 2.99 0.67 13.67
CA ALA A 113 3.17 -0.28 12.57
C ALA A 113 3.21 -1.72 13.10
N THR A 114 4.07 -2.02 14.07
CA THR A 114 4.28 -3.38 14.58
C THR A 114 3.12 -3.90 15.43
N ASN A 115 2.49 -3.03 16.23
CA ASN A 115 1.52 -3.48 17.24
C ASN A 115 0.06 -3.31 16.79
N ARG A 116 -0.22 -2.45 15.80
CA ARG A 116 -1.59 -2.20 15.31
C ARG A 116 -1.79 -2.65 13.87
N TYR A 117 -0.99 -2.14 12.94
CA TYR A 117 -1.27 -2.29 11.51
C TYR A 117 -0.79 -3.63 10.93
N PHE A 118 0.48 -3.98 11.13
CA PHE A 118 1.05 -5.21 10.57
C PHE A 118 0.33 -6.49 11.04
N PRO A 119 -0.04 -6.65 12.32
CA PRO A 119 -0.77 -7.85 12.75
C PRO A 119 -2.13 -8.01 12.04
N VAL A 120 -2.81 -6.89 11.73
CA VAL A 120 -4.08 -6.90 11.00
C VAL A 120 -3.88 -7.38 9.56
N PHE A 121 -2.93 -6.79 8.84
CA PHE A 121 -2.63 -7.18 7.45
C PHE A 121 -2.10 -8.61 7.35
N GLU A 122 -1.20 -9.00 8.25
CA GLU A 122 -0.66 -10.36 8.33
C GLU A 122 -1.78 -11.38 8.56
N LYS A 123 -2.69 -11.11 9.50
CA LYS A 123 -3.84 -11.98 9.76
C LYS A 123 -4.76 -12.09 8.54
N ALA A 124 -5.10 -10.97 7.91
CA ALA A 124 -5.93 -10.96 6.71
C ALA A 124 -5.28 -11.77 5.57
N PHE A 125 -3.98 -11.57 5.35
CA PHE A 125 -3.21 -12.31 4.36
C PHE A 125 -3.18 -13.81 4.67
N LYS A 126 -2.86 -14.21 5.91
CA LYS A 126 -2.85 -15.62 6.35
C LYS A 126 -4.21 -16.28 6.11
N ILE A 127 -5.31 -15.62 6.46
CA ILE A 127 -6.67 -16.13 6.24
C ILE A 127 -6.93 -16.33 4.74
N ARG A 128 -6.61 -15.33 3.91
CA ARG A 128 -6.85 -15.42 2.46
C ARG A 128 -6.00 -16.52 1.82
N MET A 129 -4.70 -16.57 2.13
CA MET A 129 -3.77 -17.57 1.60
C MET A 129 -4.15 -18.99 2.02
N SER A 130 -4.50 -19.20 3.28
CA SER A 130 -4.91 -20.53 3.78
C SER A 130 -6.23 -21.03 3.17
N ASN A 131 -7.05 -20.14 2.59
CA ASN A 131 -8.27 -20.51 1.89
C ASN A 131 -8.07 -20.82 0.40
N VAL A 132 -6.90 -20.53 -0.18
CA VAL A 132 -6.58 -20.95 -1.55
C VAL A 132 -6.63 -22.49 -1.60
N PRO A 133 -7.40 -23.13 -2.52
CA PRO A 133 -7.66 -24.57 -2.45
C PRO A 133 -6.42 -25.46 -2.37
N THR A 134 -5.39 -25.15 -3.15
CA THR A 134 -4.13 -25.89 -3.18
C THR A 134 -3.36 -25.74 -1.86
N ILE A 135 -3.29 -24.52 -1.31
CA ILE A 135 -2.65 -24.23 -0.03
C ILE A 135 -3.43 -24.89 1.10
N LYS A 136 -4.76 -24.76 1.11
CA LYS A 136 -5.63 -25.38 2.11
C LYS A 136 -5.43 -26.88 2.20
N LYS A 137 -5.40 -27.55 1.04
CA LYS A 137 -5.12 -29.00 0.94
C LYS A 137 -3.73 -29.33 1.47
N PHE A 138 -2.71 -28.54 1.12
CA PHE A 138 -1.35 -28.73 1.63
C PHE A 138 -1.23 -28.48 3.15
N LEU A 139 -2.05 -27.61 3.73
CA LEU A 139 -2.03 -27.33 5.16
C LEU A 139 -2.76 -28.38 6.01
N GLN A 140 -3.48 -29.33 5.41
CA GLN A 140 -4.14 -30.41 6.16
C GLN A 140 -3.12 -31.43 6.73
N PRO A 141 -3.44 -32.08 7.87
CA PRO A 141 -2.66 -33.20 8.39
C PRO A 141 -2.53 -34.32 7.35
N GLY A 142 -1.37 -34.97 7.27
CA GLY A 142 -1.10 -36.05 6.31
C GLY A 142 -0.76 -35.59 4.89
N SER A 143 -0.74 -34.28 4.63
CA SER A 143 -0.13 -33.72 3.41
C SER A 143 1.35 -34.12 3.30
N PRO A 144 1.88 -34.29 2.08
CA PRO A 144 3.29 -34.60 1.88
C PRO A 144 4.14 -33.37 2.28
N ARG A 145 4.55 -33.34 3.54
CA ARG A 145 5.47 -32.33 4.08
C ARG A 145 6.87 -32.93 4.12
N LYS A 146 7.86 -32.12 3.81
CA LYS A 146 9.24 -32.49 4.10
C LYS A 146 9.37 -32.69 5.62
N PRO A 147 9.86 -33.84 6.10
CA PRO A 147 10.15 -34.01 7.52
C PRO A 147 11.18 -32.97 7.96
N PRO A 148 11.23 -32.61 9.26
CA PRO A 148 12.34 -31.85 9.80
C PRO A 148 13.67 -32.52 9.41
N PRO A 149 14.72 -31.73 9.11
CA PRO A 149 16.06 -32.28 8.88
C PRO A 149 16.48 -33.26 9.97
N ASP A 150 16.94 -34.44 9.58
CA ASP A 150 17.62 -35.36 10.48
C ASP A 150 19.11 -35.02 10.59
N GLU A 151 19.82 -35.68 11.51
CA GLU A 151 21.25 -35.45 11.73
C GLU A 151 22.07 -35.68 10.46
N CYS A 152 21.76 -36.73 9.69
CA CYS A 152 22.43 -37.04 8.43
C CYS A 152 22.29 -35.91 7.39
N TYR A 153 21.09 -35.34 7.24
CA TYR A 153 20.86 -34.19 6.37
C TYR A 153 21.64 -32.97 6.85
N ILE A 154 21.66 -32.70 8.16
CA ILE A 154 22.38 -31.55 8.75
C ILE A 154 23.89 -31.69 8.48
N GLU A 155 24.48 -32.84 8.77
CA GLU A 155 25.90 -33.12 8.52
C GLU A 155 26.26 -32.98 7.04
N THR A 156 25.39 -33.46 6.15
CA THR A 156 25.57 -33.32 4.70
C THR A 156 25.59 -31.85 4.28
N VAL A 157 24.66 -31.04 4.81
CA VAL A 157 24.60 -29.59 4.52
C VAL A 157 25.83 -28.87 5.05
N GLN A 158 26.24 -29.15 6.29
CA GLN A 158 27.44 -28.59 6.92
C GLN A 158 28.69 -28.90 6.09
N LYS A 159 28.86 -30.16 5.66
CA LYS A 159 29.98 -30.59 4.82
C LYS A 159 30.01 -29.89 3.46
N ILE A 160 28.86 -29.74 2.80
CA ILE A 160 28.78 -29.09 1.47
C ILE A 160 29.04 -27.59 1.58
N LEU A 161 28.43 -26.92 2.58
CA LEU A 161 28.51 -25.48 2.75
C LEU A 161 29.76 -25.02 3.53
N LYS A 162 30.53 -25.96 4.09
CA LYS A 162 31.72 -25.71 4.93
C LYS A 162 31.40 -24.83 6.15
N ILE A 163 30.29 -25.12 6.82
CA ILE A 163 29.84 -24.48 8.07
C ILE A 163 29.75 -25.49 9.20
#